data_AF-A0AAV4HIS7-F1
#
_entry.id   AF-A0AAV4HIS7-F1
#
_cell.length_a   1.000
_cell.length_b   1.000
_cell.length_c   1.000
_cell.angle_alpha   90.00
_cell.angle_beta   90.00
_cell.angle_gamma   90.00
#
_symmetry.space_group_name_H-M   'P 1'
#
loop_
_entity.id
_entity.type
_entity.pdbx_description
1 polymer ?
#
loop_
_entity_poly.entity_id
_entity_poly.type
_entity_poly.pdbx_seq_one_letter_code
_entity_poly.pdbx_strand_id
1 'polypeptide(L)' 'MDTFARGLKAAALIFKDGVMNKHVEERYQSFRSGIGAKIESGETSLEELEAYALSQGEPERISGQQEHYENMLNFYV' A
#
# COMPACT_ATOMS: atom_id res chain seq x y z
N MET A 1 -7.33 28.57 15.35
CA MET A 1 -6.10 28.49 14.51
C MET A 1 -5.16 27.40 15.02
N ASP A 2 -5.05 27.18 16.33
CA ASP A 2 -4.09 26.23 16.93
C ASP A 2 -4.29 24.75 16.54
N THR A 3 -5.53 24.27 16.38
CA THR A 3 -5.79 22.87 15.95
C THR A 3 -5.20 22.58 14.58
N PHE A 4 -5.33 23.52 13.63
CA PHE A 4 -4.71 23.39 12.30
C PHE A 4 -3.18 23.46 12.39
N ALA A 5 -2.63 24.32 13.24
CA ALA A 5 -1.18 24.41 13.42
C ALA A 5 -0.60 23.12 14.01
N ARG A 6 -1.27 22.48 14.98
CA ARG A 6 -0.88 21.18 15.52
C ARG A 6 -0.99 20.07 14.47
N GLY A 7 -2.12 20.02 13.75
CA GLY A 7 -2.34 19.04 12.69
C GLY A 7 -1.29 19.13 11.59
N LEU A 8 -0.92 20.34 11.15
CA LEU A 8 0.12 20.55 10.15
C LEU A 8 1.49 20.04 10.63
N LYS A 9 1.86 20.29 11.89
CA LYS A 9 3.12 19.79 12.46
C LYS A 9 3.16 18.27 12.52
N ALA A 10 2.09 17.63 12.99
CA ALA A 10 2.00 16.17 13.06
C ALA A 10 2.06 15.55 11.65
N ALA A 11 1.29 16.07 10.69
CA ALA A 11 1.30 15.61 9.30
C ALA A 11 2.68 15.76 8.65
N ALA A 12 3.38 16.88 8.89
CA ALA A 12 4.73 17.09 8.38
C ALA A 12 5.74 16.06 8.94
N LEU A 13 5.62 15.68 10.21
CA LEU A 13 6.46 14.64 10.82
C LEU A 13 6.15 13.26 10.22
N ILE A 14 4.87 12.89 10.11
CA ILE A 14 4.46 11.62 9.47
C ILE A 14 5.01 11.52 8.05
N PHE A 15 4.91 12.62 7.28
CA PHE A 15 5.40 12.65 5.90
C PHE A 15 6.92 12.54 5.84
N LYS A 16 7.64 13.26 6.71
CA LYS A 16 9.10 13.22 6.79
C LYS A 16 9.63 11.83 7.15
N ASP A 17 8.98 11.17 8.11
CA ASP A 17 9.38 9.83 8.54
C ASP A 17 9.01 8.76 7.50
N GLY A 18 8.10 9.07 6.57
CA GLY A 18 7.75 8.23 5.43
C GLY A 18 7.06 6.92 5.80
N VAL A 19 6.71 6.73 7.07
CA VAL A 19 6.15 5.49 7.62
C VAL A 19 4.89 5.06 6.87
N MET A 20 3.95 5.98 6.63
CA MET A 20 2.74 5.70 5.86
C MET A 20 3.03 5.35 4.38
N ASN A 21 3.95 6.08 3.75
CA ASN A 21 4.29 5.87 2.34
C ASN A 21 4.91 4.50 2.09
N LYS A 22 5.83 4.09 2.98
CA LYS A 22 6.47 2.77 2.93
C LYS A 22 5.44 1.65 2.97
N HIS A 23 4.42 1.77 3.81
CA HIS A 23 3.40 0.72 3.96
C HIS A 23 2.48 0.63 2.74
N VAL A 24 2.13 1.77 2.13
CA VAL A 24 1.40 1.78 0.85
C VAL A 24 2.25 1.10 -0.24
N GLU A 25 3.53 1.43 -0.32
CA GLU A 25 4.45 0.80 -1.27
C GLU A 25 4.56 -0.72 -1.07
N GLU A 26 4.73 -1.18 0.16
CA GLU A 26 4.79 -2.61 0.50
C GLU A 26 3.47 -3.33 0.18
N ARG A 27 2.31 -2.71 0.43
CA ARG A 27 1.00 -3.31 0.15
C ARG A 27 0.77 -3.52 -1.34
N TYR A 28 1.22 -2.59 -2.17
CA TYR A 28 1.00 -2.63 -3.63
C TYR A 28 2.24 -3.08 -4.42
N GLN A 29 3.26 -3.62 -3.75
CA GLN A 29 4.51 -4.03 -4.39
C GLN A 29 4.33 -5.08 -5.51
N SER A 30 3.28 -5.90 -5.44
CA SER A 30 2.98 -6.92 -6.46
C SER A 30 2.69 -6.32 -7.84
N PHE A 31 2.24 -5.06 -7.91
CA PHE A 31 2.01 -4.35 -9.17
C PHE A 31 3.30 -3.86 -9.82
N ARG A 32 4.42 -3.82 -9.09
CA ARG A 32 5.70 -3.32 -9.62
C ARG A 32 6.55 -4.39 -10.31
N SER A 33 6.12 -5.66 -10.29
CA SER A 33 6.90 -6.76 -10.87
C SER A 33 6.00 -7.88 -11.40
N GLY A 34 6.59 -8.80 -12.17
CA GLY A 34 5.90 -10.00 -12.66
C GLY A 34 4.61 -9.68 -13.44
N ILE A 35 3.55 -10.44 -13.16
CA ILE A 35 2.24 -10.24 -13.80
C ILE A 35 1.63 -8.88 -13.43
N GLY A 36 1.88 -8.37 -12.23
CA GLY A 36 1.31 -7.10 -11.78
C GLY A 36 1.84 -5.90 -12.57
N ALA A 37 3.13 -5.92 -12.94
CA ALA A 37 3.69 -4.90 -13.81
C ALA A 37 3.06 -4.90 -15.20
N LYS A 38 2.79 -6.09 -15.77
CA LYS A 38 2.08 -6.22 -17.06
C LYS A 38 0.63 -5.73 -16.98
N ILE A 39 -0.03 -5.96 -15.85
CA ILE A 39 -1.37 -5.41 -15.59
C ILE A 39 -1.31 -3.88 -15.58
N GLU A 40 -0.34 -3.30 -14.87
CA GLU A 40 -0.19 -1.83 -14.75
C GLU A 40 0.18 -1.17 -16.10
N SER A 41 1.01 -1.82 -16.92
CA SER A 41 1.40 -1.33 -18.25
C SER A 41 0.36 -1.59 -19.34
N GLY A 42 -0.68 -2.40 -19.07
CA GLY A 42 -1.67 -2.80 -20.06
C GLY A 42 -1.16 -3.80 -21.09
N GLU A 43 -0.10 -4.54 -20.77
CA GLU A 43 0.58 -5.49 -21.67
C GLU A 43 0.14 -6.95 -21.45
N THR A 44 -0.96 -7.18 -20.73
CA THR A 44 -1.54 -8.52 -20.49
C THR A 44 -2.92 -8.65 -21.14
N SER A 45 -3.36 -9.89 -21.37
CA SER A 45 -4.72 -10.20 -21.81
C SER A 45 -5.45 -11.07 -20.78
N LEU A 46 -6.76 -11.30 -20.99
CA LEU A 46 -7.54 -12.17 -20.11
C LEU A 46 -7.06 -13.63 -20.16
N GLU A 47 -6.62 -14.10 -21.32
CA GLU A 47 -6.08 -15.45 -21.53
C GLU A 47 -4.77 -15.67 -20.75
N GLU A 48 -3.87 -14.67 -20.73
CA GLU A 48 -2.64 -14.74 -19.94
C GLU A 48 -2.94 -14.73 -18.42
N LEU A 49 -3.91 -13.90 -18.00
CA LEU A 49 -4.33 -13.82 -16.59
C LEU A 49 -4.98 -15.11 -16.11
N GLU A 50 -5.80 -15.76 -16.94
CA GLU A 50 -6.40 -17.07 -16.65
C GLU A 50 -5.31 -18.13 -16.44
N ALA A 51 -4.36 -18.24 -17.38
CA ALA A 51 -3.26 -19.18 -17.30
C ALA A 51 -2.40 -18.95 -16.04
N TYR A 52 -2.12 -17.68 -15.72
CA TYR A 52 -1.41 -17.31 -14.50
C TYR A 52 -2.17 -17.76 -13.25
N ALA A 53 -3.47 -17.45 -13.14
CA ALA A 53 -4.29 -17.79 -11.99
C ALA A 53 -4.37 -19.32 -11.76
N LEU A 54 -4.52 -20.10 -12.83
CA LEU A 54 -4.53 -21.56 -12.76
C LEU A 54 -3.18 -22.14 -12.27
N SER A 55 -2.07 -21.45 -12.53
CA SER A 55 -0.73 -21.91 -12.14
C SER A 55 -0.34 -21.58 -10.69
N GLN A 56 -0.90 -20.51 -10.10
CA GLN A 56 -0.46 -19.98 -8.80
C GLN A 56 -1.33 -20.46 -7.61
N GLY A 57 -2.53 -20.98 -7.86
CA GLY A 57 -3.44 -21.41 -6.79
C GLY A 57 -4.09 -20.23 -6.04
N GLU A 58 -4.48 -20.43 -4.79
CA GLU A 58 -5.11 -19.36 -4.00
C GLU A 58 -4.10 -18.27 -3.59
N PRO A 59 -4.44 -16.97 -3.74
CA PRO A 59 -3.57 -15.88 -3.33
C PRO A 59 -3.43 -15.83 -1.80
N GLU A 60 -2.23 -15.47 -1.33
CA GLU A 60 -2.00 -15.24 0.10
C GLU A 60 -2.82 -14.07 0.63
N ARG A 61 -3.44 -14.27 1.80
CA ARG A 61 -4.17 -13.21 2.50
C ARG A 61 -3.19 -12.38 3.33
N ILE A 62 -3.05 -11.12 2.97
CA ILE A 62 -2.27 -10.14 3.73
C ILE A 62 -3.19 -9.26 4.58
N SER A 63 -2.79 -9.01 5.83
CA SER A 63 -3.54 -8.12 6.74
C SER A 63 -3.56 -6.68 6.24
N GLY A 64 -4.68 -5.99 6.47
CA GLY A 64 -4.80 -4.55 6.24
C GLY A 64 -4.14 -3.70 7.32
N GLN A 65 -3.70 -4.28 8.45
CA GLN A 65 -3.01 -3.61 9.56
C GLN A 65 -3.68 -2.33 10.07
N GLN A 66 -5.01 -2.22 10.01
CA GLN A 66 -5.75 -1.00 10.33
C GLN A 66 -5.45 -0.49 11.76
N GLU A 67 -5.51 -1.38 12.75
CA GLU A 67 -5.28 -1.05 14.16
C GLU A 67 -3.84 -0.59 14.42
N HIS A 68 -2.89 -1.10 13.64
CA HIS A 68 -1.51 -0.64 13.71
C HIS A 68 -1.40 0.80 13.20
N TYR A 69 -2.07 1.14 12.09
CA TYR A 69 -2.06 2.49 11.53
C TYR A 69 -2.75 3.51 12.43
N GLU A 70 -3.87 3.14 13.05
CA GLU A 70 -4.57 4.01 14.01
C GLU A 70 -3.67 4.30 15.21
N ASN A 71 -2.98 3.29 15.74
CA ASN A 71 -2.01 3.48 16.83
C ASN A 71 -0.80 4.33 16.42
N MET A 72 -0.29 4.13 15.21
CA MET A 72 0.80 4.95 14.69
C MET A 72 0.36 6.42 14.54
N LEU A 73 -0.84 6.69 14.02
CA LEU A 73 -1.37 8.05 13.94
C LEU A 73 -1.45 8.70 15.34
N ASN A 74 -1.93 7.95 16.34
CA ASN A 74 -1.99 8.41 17.73
C ASN A 74 -0.62 8.73 18.33
N PHE A 75 0.47 8.11 17.85
CA PHE A 75 1.83 8.43 18.30
C PHE A 75 2.28 9.84 17.84
N TYR A 76 1.78 10.34 16.72
CA TYR A 76 2.18 11.63 16.14
C TYR A 76 1.30 12.82 16.58
N VAL A 77 0.09 12.55 17.07
CA VAL A 77 -0.92 13.57 17.46
C VAL A 77 -0.75 13.97 18.91
#